data_AF-A0A919KFX3-F1
#
_entry.id   AF-A0A919KFX3-F1
#
_cell.length_a   1.000
_cell.length_b   1.000
_cell.length_c   1.000
_cell.angle_alpha   90.00
_cell.angle_beta   90.00
_cell.angle_gamma   90.00
#
_symmetry.space_group_name_H-M   'P 1'
#
loop_
_entity.id
_entity.type
_entity.pdbx_description
1 polymer ?
#
loop_
_entity_poly.entity_id
_entity_poly.type
_entity_poly.pdbx_seq_one_letter_code
_entity_poly.pdbx_strand_id
1 'polypeptide(L)' 'MWGVNSNGDIYKFSGNDAGDPSPWVKIQGKAVDIGAAADGTVWHVNSEGHIYRYAGDQPG' A
#
# COMPACT_ATOMS: atom_id res chain seq x y z
N MET A 1 3.05 7.51 -1.46
CA MET A 1 2.65 6.79 -2.70
C MET A 1 2.42 5.31 -2.38
N TRP A 2 1.59 4.63 -3.17
CA TRP A 2 1.23 3.23 -2.99
C TRP A 2 1.37 2.49 -4.32
N GLY A 3 1.71 1.20 -4.26
CA GLY A 3 1.84 0.39 -5.46
C GLY A 3 1.68 -1.10 -5.19
N VAL A 4 1.37 -1.83 -6.25
CA VAL A 4 1.27 -3.29 -6.26
C VAL A 4 2.21 -3.84 -7.33
N ASN A 5 2.93 -4.92 -7.04
CA ASN A 5 3.76 -5.60 -8.03
C ASN A 5 3.00 -6.75 -8.73
N SER A 6 3.63 -7.40 -9.72
CA SER A 6 3.03 -8.53 -10.46
C SER A 6 2.70 -9.76 -9.60
N ASN A 7 3.30 -9.87 -8.41
CA ASN A 7 3.01 -10.94 -7.45
C ASN A 7 1.86 -10.58 -6.50
N GLY A 8 1.22 -9.42 -6.71
CA GLY A 8 0.16 -8.87 -5.86
C GLY A 8 0.65 -8.32 -4.53
N ASP A 9 1.97 -8.18 -4.32
CA ASP A 9 2.50 -7.60 -3.08
C ASP A 9 2.24 -6.09 -3.04
N ILE A 10 1.82 -5.60 -1.88
CA ILE A 10 1.50 -4.19 -1.64
C ILE A 10 2.73 -3.48 -1.05
N TYR A 11 3.02 -2.28 -1.55
CA TYR A 11 4.09 -1.44 -1.06
C TYR A 11 3.62 -0.02 -0.76
N LYS A 12 4.12 0.52 0.36
CA LYS A 12 3.99 1.92 0.74
C LYS A 12 5.35 2.60 0.57
N PHE A 13 5.35 3.71 -0.15
CA PHE A 13 6.52 4.55 -0.29
C PHE A 13 6.86 5.26 1.03
N SER A 14 8.13 5.17 1.47
CA SER A 14 8.61 5.72 2.73
C SER A 14 8.79 7.24 2.71
N GLY A 15 8.86 7.85 1.52
CA GLY A 15 9.13 9.29 1.37
C GLY A 15 10.61 9.62 1.22
N ASN A 16 11.52 8.64 1.28
CA ASN A 16 12.96 8.88 1.22
C ASN A 16 13.65 8.13 0.09
N ASP A 17 13.84 8.83 -1.04
CA ASP A 17 14.56 8.31 -2.22
C ASP A 17 16.04 8.67 -2.19
N ALA A 18 16.44 9.54 -1.27
CA ALA A 18 17.77 10.07 -1.17
C ALA A 18 18.67 9.12 -0.36
N GLY A 19 19.15 8.06 -1.01
CA GLY A 19 20.21 7.19 -0.49
C GLY A 19 19.73 5.92 0.22
N ASP A 20 18.42 5.67 0.31
CA ASP A 20 17.89 4.37 0.71
C ASP A 20 17.73 3.49 -0.53
N PRO A 21 18.40 2.32 -0.61
CA PRO A 21 18.25 1.41 -1.75
C PRO A 21 16.85 0.77 -1.83
N SER A 22 16.01 0.91 -0.80
CA SER A 22 14.64 0.38 -0.77
C SER A 22 13.66 1.39 -0.16
N PRO A 23 13.28 2.46 -0.89
CA PRO A 23 12.32 3.47 -0.43
C PRO A 23 10.88 2.94 -0.31
N TRP A 24 10.67 1.63 -0.48
CA TRP A 24 9.39 0.96 -0.44
C TRP A 24 9.32 -0.01 0.74
N VAL A 25 8.30 0.17 1.58
CA VAL A 25 7.99 -0.71 2.69
C VAL A 25 6.90 -1.68 2.24
N LYS A 26 7.16 -2.98 2.35
CA LYS A 26 6.17 -4.01 2.05
C LYS A 26 5.09 -4.03 3.13
N ILE A 27 3.83 -4.02 2.70
CA ILE A 27 2.65 -4.12 3.56
C ILE A 27 2.09 -5.53 3.45
N GLN A 28 1.67 -6.10 4.57
CA GLN A 28 1.04 -7.42 4.58
C GLN A 28 -0.29 -7.39 3.83
N GLY A 29 -0.50 -8.37 2.96
CA GLY A 29 -1.71 -8.51 2.15
C GLY A 29 -1.39 -8.76 0.68
N LYS A 30 -2.44 -8.95 -0.10
CA LYS A 30 -2.38 -9.10 -1.55
C LYS A 30 -3.44 -8.23 -2.20
N ALA A 31 -3.06 -7.51 -3.25
CA ALA A 31 -3.97 -6.68 -4.01
C ALA A 31 -3.81 -6.94 -5.51
N VAL A 32 -4.86 -6.65 -6.26
CA VAL A 32 -4.81 -6.47 -7.72
C VAL A 32 -4.93 -5.00 -8.11
N ASP A 33 -5.50 -4.17 -7.23
CA ASP A 33 -5.58 -2.72 -7.40
C ASP A 33 -5.55 -2.01 -6.03
N ILE A 34 -5.01 -0.79 -6.01
CA ILE A 34 -4.86 0.04 -4.81
C ILE A 34 -5.06 1.52 -5.13
N GLY A 35 -5.83 2.21 -4.29
CA GLY A 35 -6.09 3.64 -4.39
C GLY A 35 -5.79 4.36 -3.09
N ALA A 36 -5.15 5.53 -3.19
CA ALA A 36 -4.88 6.42 -2.08
C ALA A 36 -5.57 7.78 -2.32
N ALA A 37 -6.41 8.19 -1.39
CA ALA A 37 -7.06 9.49 -1.40
C ALA A 37 -6.12 10.58 -0.83
N ALA A 38 -6.41 11.84 -1.16
CA ALA A 38 -5.60 12.98 -0.73
C ALA A 38 -5.60 13.19 0.80
N ASP A 39 -6.61 12.68 1.51
CA ASP A 39 -6.73 12.70 2.97
C ASP A 39 -5.90 11.61 3.68
N GLY A 40 -5.18 10.78 2.92
CA GLY A 40 -4.40 9.66 3.44
C GLY A 40 -5.17 8.35 3.59
N THR A 41 -6.47 8.33 3.28
CA THR A 41 -7.27 7.10 3.24
C THR A 41 -6.81 6.21 2.10
N VAL A 42 -6.61 4.92 2.36
CA VAL A 42 -6.14 3.96 1.36
C VAL A 42 -7.04 2.73 1.35
N TRP A 43 -7.41 2.31 0.15
CA TRP A 43 -8.22 1.13 -0.11
C TRP A 43 -7.54 0.23 -1.12
N HIS A 44 -7.71 -1.09 -0.97
CA HIS A 44 -7.27 -2.06 -1.96
C HIS A 44 -8.30 -3.17 -2.16
N VAL A 45 -8.23 -3.83 -3.32
CA VAL A 45 -9.03 -4.99 -3.66
C VAL A 45 -8.13 -6.18 -3.96
N ASN A 46 -8.46 -7.37 -3.46
CA ASN A 46 -7.71 -8.59 -3.75
C ASN A 46 -8.26 -9.30 -5.01
N SER A 47 -7.61 -10.40 -5.43
CA SER A 47 -8.04 -11.17 -6.61
C SER A 47 -9.39 -11.88 -6.45
N GLU A 48 -9.90 -11.99 -5.22
CA GLU A 48 -11.22 -12.57 -4.90
C GLU A 48 -12.34 -11.51 -4.92
N GLY A 49 -11.99 -10.23 -5.11
CA GLY A 49 -12.93 -9.11 -5.08
C GLY A 49 -13.23 -8.58 -3.69
N HIS A 50 -12.53 -9.05 -2.65
CA HIS A 50 -12.66 -8.49 -1.30
C HIS A 50 -12.01 -7.10 -1.23
N ILE A 51 -12.71 -6.17 -0.57
CA ILE A 51 -12.30 -4.77 -0.42
C ILE A 51 -11.81 -4.55 0.99
N TYR A 52 -10.65 -3.91 1.12
CA TYR A 52 -10.00 -3.65 2.41
C TYR A 52 -9.59 -2.19 2.52
N ARG A 53 -9.75 -1.61 3.71
CA ARG A 53 -9.18 -0.32 4.06
C ARG A 53 -7.86 -0.53 4.80
N TYR A 54 -6.81 0.16 4.39
CA TYR A 54 -5.58 0.21 5.16
C TYR A 54 -5.81 1.05 6.41
N ALA A 55 -5.63 0.45 7.59
CA ALA A 55 -5.82 1.13 8.87
C ALA A 55 -4.55 1.86 9.36
N GLY A 56 -3.36 1.55 8.84
CA GLY A 56 -2.09 2.14 9.30
C GLY A 56 -1.84 2.04 10.82
N ASP A 57 -0.84 2.77 11.31
CA ASP A 57 -0.65 3.10 12.74
C ASP A 57 -1.65 4.17 13.19
N GLN A 58 -2.95 4.05 12.86
CA GLN A 58 -3.93 4.95 13.47
C GLN A 58 -3.89 4.74 15.00
N PRO A 59 -3.45 5.72 15.81
CA PRO A 59 -3.74 5.64 17.23
C PRO A 59 -5.27 5.71 17.35
N GLY A 60 -5.84 4.73 18.04
CA GLY A 60 -7.26 4.72 18.37
C GLY A 60 -7.69 5.95 19.15
#